data_AF-A0A3A0EGT3-F1
#
_entry.id   AF-A0A3A0EGT3-F1
#
_cell.length_a   1.000
_cell.length_b   1.000
_cell.length_c   1.000
_cell.angle_alpha   90.00
_cell.angle_beta   90.00
_cell.angle_gamma   90.00
#
_symmetry.space_group_name_H-M   'P 1'
#
loop_
_entity.id
_entity.type
_entity.pdbx_description
1 polymer ?
#
loop_
_entity_poly.entity_id
_entity_poly.type
_entity_poly.pdbx_seq_one_letter_code
_entity_poly.pdbx_strand_id
1 'polypeptide(L)'
;MFEREIADFLGRFRSLFSQQIQRTSAFFEIACYNDLVRYYENIGFTVIPKNIQPRNRQFVYALSASAKPANCSFFLLEKRYATHGTKAFELRHNLRIQSSHDPGVFVSPDYVVVNPGSVESLRDPHYYNGKVDYDYVSAANLQTFAETKHYLPSPELILNFVGLVNELMPSLMVGTAAKSTPKHLGPSLFISGSGNTHHEKIKLSLARRYRINVFLGLFARRSQIYSIRNQGNLIKIGTR
;
A
#
# COMPACT_ATOMS: atom_id res chain seq x y z
N MET A 1 -2.72 -38.34 21.00
CA MET A 1 -1.73 -38.95 20.07
C MET A 1 -1.52 -38.04 18.86
N PHE A 2 -2.59 -37.68 18.13
CA PHE A 2 -2.57 -36.74 16.99
C PHE A 2 -2.04 -35.32 17.29
N GLU A 3 -2.40 -34.72 18.43
CA GLU A 3 -1.96 -33.36 18.78
C GLU A 3 -0.45 -33.26 19.02
N ARG A 4 0.18 -34.34 19.50
CA ARG A 4 1.62 -34.40 19.78
C ARG A 4 2.42 -34.61 18.50
N GLU A 5 1.94 -35.45 17.58
CA GLU A 5 2.53 -35.61 16.25
C GLU A 5 2.37 -34.36 15.38
N ILE A 6 1.20 -33.69 15.46
CA ILE A 6 0.99 -32.38 14.84
C ILE A 6 1.94 -31.36 15.49
N ALA A 7 2.05 -31.28 16.81
CA ALA A 7 2.99 -30.37 17.48
C ALA A 7 4.47 -30.64 17.13
N ASP A 8 4.89 -31.90 17.02
CA ASP A 8 6.27 -32.28 16.68
C ASP A 8 6.60 -32.07 15.20
N PHE A 9 5.68 -32.41 14.29
CA PHE A 9 5.81 -32.13 12.86
C PHE A 9 5.86 -30.61 12.61
N LEU A 10 4.99 -29.87 13.26
CA LEU A 10 4.95 -28.42 13.18
C LEU A 10 6.14 -27.77 13.88
N GLY A 11 6.63 -28.30 15.01
CA GLY A 11 7.81 -27.78 15.71
C GLY A 11 9.10 -27.94 14.89
N ARG A 12 9.25 -29.06 14.18
CA ARG A 12 10.41 -29.34 13.32
C ARG A 12 10.42 -28.55 12.02
N PHE A 13 9.26 -28.33 11.40
CA PHE A 13 9.18 -27.72 10.07
C PHE A 13 8.54 -26.32 10.04
N ARG A 14 7.61 -25.95 10.94
CA ARG A 14 6.99 -24.61 10.93
C ARG A 14 7.97 -23.50 11.24
N SER A 15 8.99 -23.71 12.06
CA SER A 15 9.94 -22.62 12.38
C SER A 15 10.70 -22.18 11.11
N LEU A 16 11.17 -23.15 10.32
CA LEU A 16 11.84 -22.90 9.04
C LEU A 16 10.87 -22.42 7.95
N PHE A 17 9.71 -23.07 7.78
CA PHE A 17 8.71 -22.66 6.79
C PHE A 17 8.10 -21.29 7.11
N SER A 18 7.81 -20.98 8.38
CA SER A 18 7.30 -19.67 8.81
C SER A 18 8.33 -18.58 8.54
N GLN A 19 9.62 -18.81 8.81
CA GLN A 19 10.67 -17.86 8.47
C GLN A 19 10.79 -17.65 6.95
N GLN A 20 10.70 -18.71 6.15
CA GLN A 20 10.74 -18.61 4.69
C GLN A 20 9.50 -17.89 4.13
N ILE A 21 8.30 -18.17 4.64
CA ILE A 21 7.04 -17.52 4.23
C ILE A 21 7.09 -16.03 4.60
N GLN A 22 7.50 -15.68 5.82
CA GLN A 22 7.65 -14.28 6.24
C GLN A 22 8.65 -13.52 5.35
N ARG A 23 9.81 -14.13 5.06
CA ARG A 23 10.80 -13.54 4.14
C ARG A 23 10.26 -13.40 2.72
N THR A 24 9.47 -14.35 2.24
CA THR A 24 8.90 -14.33 0.89
C THR A 24 7.80 -13.28 0.76
N SER A 25 6.93 -13.13 1.77
CA SER A 25 5.93 -12.05 1.80
C SER A 25 6.60 -10.68 1.84
N ALA A 26 7.56 -10.49 2.75
CA ALA A 26 8.33 -9.26 2.85
C ALA A 26 9.05 -8.92 1.53
N PHE A 27 9.61 -9.93 0.84
CA PHE A 27 10.22 -9.74 -0.47
C PHE A 27 9.19 -9.33 -1.53
N PHE A 28 8.01 -9.97 -1.53
CA PHE A 28 6.93 -9.63 -2.46
C PHE A 28 6.41 -8.20 -2.23
N GLU A 29 6.28 -7.79 -0.98
CA GLU A 29 5.93 -6.42 -0.60
C GLU A 29 6.98 -5.43 -1.11
N ILE A 30 8.26 -5.65 -0.81
CA ILE A 30 9.34 -4.79 -1.32
C ILE A 30 9.34 -4.72 -2.86
N ALA A 31 9.08 -5.83 -3.53
CA ALA A 31 8.98 -5.86 -4.99
C ALA A 31 7.82 -4.99 -5.49
N CYS A 32 6.62 -5.13 -4.93
CA CYS A 32 5.45 -4.32 -5.30
C CYS A 32 5.67 -2.83 -5.03
N TYR A 33 6.33 -2.49 -3.91
CA TYR A 33 6.67 -1.11 -3.60
C TYR A 33 7.61 -0.49 -4.64
N ASN A 34 8.65 -1.22 -5.07
CA ASN A 34 9.55 -0.75 -6.11
C ASN A 34 8.88 -0.71 -7.50
N ASP A 35 7.92 -1.59 -7.78
CA ASP A 35 7.09 -1.52 -8.98
C ASP A 35 6.20 -0.25 -8.97
N LEU A 36 5.72 0.18 -7.80
CA LEU A 36 4.98 1.43 -7.64
C LEU A 36 5.89 2.67 -7.83
N VAL A 37 7.14 2.61 -7.36
CA VAL A 37 8.15 3.65 -7.65
C VAL A 37 8.33 3.82 -9.16
N ARG A 38 8.57 2.71 -9.88
CA ARG A 38 8.71 2.72 -11.34
C ARG A 38 7.46 3.23 -12.06
N TYR A 39 6.28 2.92 -11.54
CA TYR A 39 5.04 3.48 -12.06
C TYR A 39 5.06 5.01 -12.01
N TYR A 40 5.44 5.60 -10.87
CA TYR A 40 5.49 7.06 -10.71
C TYR A 40 6.56 7.72 -11.60
N GLU A 41 7.73 7.10 -11.73
CA GLU A 41 8.77 7.53 -12.68
C GLU A 41 8.20 7.55 -14.12
N ASN A 42 7.54 6.47 -14.53
CA ASN A 42 6.99 6.32 -15.89
C ASN A 42 5.84 7.28 -16.21
N ILE A 43 5.16 7.83 -15.20
CA ILE A 43 4.14 8.88 -15.40
C ILE A 43 4.69 10.30 -15.16
N GLY A 44 6.01 10.45 -15.15
CA GLY A 44 6.72 11.73 -15.19
C GLY A 44 6.91 12.40 -13.83
N PHE A 45 6.90 11.64 -12.73
CA PHE A 45 7.39 12.15 -11.46
C PHE A 45 8.90 11.95 -11.38
N THR A 46 9.59 12.93 -10.82
CA THR A 46 10.92 12.74 -10.25
C THR A 46 10.76 12.01 -8.92
N VAL A 47 11.41 10.87 -8.77
CA VAL A 47 11.35 10.07 -7.53
C VAL A 47 12.68 10.14 -6.81
N ILE A 48 12.66 10.64 -5.57
CA ILE A 48 13.87 10.94 -4.80
C ILE A 48 13.82 10.15 -3.49
N PRO A 49 14.77 9.25 -3.22
CA PRO A 49 14.85 8.57 -1.92
C PRO A 49 15.16 9.57 -0.81
N LYS A 50 14.46 9.47 0.31
CA LYS A 50 14.61 10.31 1.50
C LYS A 50 14.77 9.44 2.75
N ASN A 51 15.36 10.05 3.78
CA ASN A 51 15.66 9.40 5.06
C ASN A 51 16.52 8.14 4.89
N ILE A 52 17.56 8.23 4.04
CA ILE A 52 18.55 7.18 3.83
C ILE A 52 19.46 7.11 5.05
N GLN A 53 19.77 5.89 5.50
CA GLN A 53 20.59 5.72 6.69
C GLN A 53 22.03 6.22 6.44
N PRO A 54 22.53 7.20 7.22
CA PRO A 54 23.79 7.90 6.88
C PRO A 54 25.02 6.99 6.92
N ARG A 55 25.04 6.01 7.84
CA ARG A 55 26.21 5.18 8.12
C ARG A 55 26.55 4.21 6.97
N ASN A 56 25.54 3.66 6.31
CA ASN A 56 25.69 2.60 5.31
C ASN A 56 25.03 2.94 3.97
N ARG A 57 24.42 4.13 3.84
CA ARG A 57 23.67 4.59 2.67
C ARG A 57 22.55 3.65 2.24
N GLN A 58 21.93 2.95 3.20
CA GLN A 58 20.87 1.99 2.92
C GLN A 58 19.47 2.64 2.97
N PHE A 59 18.60 2.16 2.07
CA PHE A 59 17.17 2.41 2.14
C PHE A 59 16.53 1.44 3.13
N VAL A 60 15.85 1.96 4.15
CA VAL A 60 15.25 1.18 5.23
C VAL A 60 13.75 1.04 5.01
N TYR A 61 13.31 -0.17 4.67
CA TYR A 61 11.89 -0.49 4.51
C TYR A 61 11.19 -0.75 5.86
N ALA A 62 9.92 -0.34 5.98
CA ALA A 62 9.11 -0.51 7.19
C ALA A 62 8.45 -1.90 7.30
N LEU A 63 9.26 -2.95 7.43
CA LEU A 63 8.80 -4.35 7.42
C LEU A 63 8.15 -4.86 8.72
N SER A 64 8.01 -3.99 9.73
CA SER A 64 7.38 -4.32 11.02
C SER A 64 6.21 -3.38 11.26
N ALA A 65 5.11 -3.91 11.80
CA ALA A 65 3.97 -3.11 12.25
C ALA A 65 4.34 -2.08 13.35
N SER A 66 5.46 -2.26 14.04
CA SER A 66 5.99 -1.33 15.05
C SER A 66 7.06 -0.37 14.52
N ALA A 67 7.35 -0.40 13.21
CA ALA A 67 8.34 0.47 12.62
C ALA A 67 7.93 1.94 12.77
N LYS A 68 8.84 2.76 13.31
CA LYS A 68 8.62 4.21 13.42
C LYS A 68 8.88 4.87 12.06
N PRO A 69 7.95 5.69 11.54
CA PRO A 69 8.13 6.37 10.25
C PRO A 69 9.41 7.22 10.18
N ALA A 70 9.84 7.81 11.31
CA ALA A 70 11.08 8.59 11.40
C ALA A 70 12.36 7.76 11.16
N ASN A 71 12.30 6.44 11.35
CA ASN A 71 13.43 5.53 11.16
C ASN A 71 13.39 4.80 9.81
N CYS A 72 12.34 5.01 9.02
CA CYS A 72 12.16 4.34 7.74
C CYS A 72 12.40 5.30 6.58
N SER A 73 13.04 4.79 5.53
CA SER A 73 13.22 5.52 4.28
C SER A 73 11.91 5.57 3.50
N PHE A 74 11.75 6.62 2.69
CA PHE A 74 10.58 6.83 1.85
C PHE A 74 10.99 7.48 0.53
N PHE A 75 10.05 7.57 -0.42
CA PHE A 75 10.29 8.25 -1.68
C PHE A 75 9.50 9.56 -1.74
N LEU A 76 10.20 10.67 -2.00
CA LEU A 76 9.58 11.93 -2.37
C LEU A 76 9.26 11.90 -3.86
N LEU A 77 7.99 12.09 -4.21
CA LEU A 77 7.48 12.15 -5.56
C LEU A 77 7.25 13.61 -5.93
N GLU A 78 8.00 14.15 -6.89
CA GLU A 78 7.84 15.52 -7.36
C GLU A 78 7.40 15.56 -8.82
N LYS A 79 6.42 16.41 -9.14
CA LYS A 79 6.00 16.63 -10.52
C LYS A 79 5.72 18.10 -10.77
N ARG A 80 6.39 18.65 -11.79
CA ARG A 80 6.24 20.04 -12.21
C ARG A 80 5.08 20.18 -13.18
N TYR A 81 4.20 21.14 -12.90
CA TYR A 81 3.08 21.53 -13.75
C TYR A 81 3.28 22.96 -14.21
N ALA A 82 2.97 23.23 -15.49
CA ALA A 82 3.08 24.56 -16.07
C ALA A 82 2.26 25.62 -15.30
N THR A 83 1.06 25.26 -14.81
CA THR A 83 0.13 26.21 -14.18
C THR A 83 0.03 26.11 -12.66
N HIS A 84 0.58 25.05 -12.04
CA HIS A 84 0.40 24.77 -10.60
C HIS A 84 1.72 24.61 -9.85
N GLY A 85 2.84 24.98 -10.48
CA GLY A 85 4.18 24.80 -9.92
C GLY A 85 4.52 23.33 -9.72
N THR A 86 5.44 23.06 -8.79
CA THR A 86 5.80 21.71 -8.40
C THR A 86 4.84 21.19 -7.33
N LYS A 87 4.27 20.01 -7.58
CA LYS A 87 3.55 19.24 -6.57
C LYS A 87 4.45 18.14 -6.04
N ALA A 88 4.41 17.93 -4.73
CA ALA A 88 5.24 16.96 -4.03
C ALA A 88 4.36 16.06 -3.16
N PHE A 89 4.74 14.79 -3.03
CA PHE A 89 4.07 13.78 -2.22
C PHE A 89 5.08 12.79 -1.64
N GLU A 90 4.70 12.09 -0.58
CA GLU A 90 5.52 11.05 0.01
C GLU A 90 4.90 9.68 -0.24
N LEU A 91 5.63 8.80 -0.92
CA LEU A 91 5.31 7.38 -1.00
C LEU A 91 5.97 6.68 0.19
N ARG A 92 5.16 6.12 1.09
CA ARG A 92 5.57 5.48 2.34
C ARG A 92 5.07 4.04 2.44
N HIS A 93 5.80 3.24 3.21
CA HIS A 93 5.53 1.84 3.49
C HIS A 93 4.98 1.71 4.91
N ASN A 94 3.91 0.93 5.09
CA ASN A 94 3.34 0.51 6.37
C ASN A 94 3.08 1.68 7.34
N LEU A 95 2.46 2.73 6.80
CA LEU A 95 2.14 3.95 7.55
C LEU A 95 0.67 3.94 7.93
N ARG A 96 0.38 4.20 9.21
CA ARG A 96 -0.98 4.31 9.71
C ARG A 96 -1.70 5.50 9.10
N ILE A 97 -2.90 5.25 8.59
CA ILE A 97 -3.86 6.25 8.16
C ILE A 97 -5.04 6.20 9.11
N GLN A 98 -5.44 7.37 9.61
CA GLN A 98 -6.66 7.54 10.37
C GLN A 98 -7.87 7.28 9.47
N SER A 99 -8.92 6.65 10.00
CA SER A 99 -10.17 6.45 9.29
C SER A 99 -10.83 7.78 8.89
N SER A 100 -11.53 7.76 7.75
CA SER A 100 -12.39 8.88 7.33
C SER A 100 -13.70 8.96 8.12
N HIS A 101 -14.08 7.89 8.83
CA HIS A 101 -15.35 7.79 9.56
C HIS A 101 -15.18 7.96 11.06
N ASP A 102 -14.05 7.52 11.62
CA ASP A 102 -13.81 7.52 13.07
C ASP A 102 -12.38 7.99 13.41
N PRO A 103 -12.21 9.09 14.17
CA PRO A 103 -10.90 9.60 14.52
C PRO A 103 -10.06 8.68 15.43
N GLY A 104 -10.67 7.69 16.08
CA GLY A 104 -10.00 6.69 16.92
C GLY A 104 -9.62 5.40 16.20
N VAL A 105 -10.00 5.24 14.93
CA VAL A 105 -9.69 4.05 14.14
C VAL A 105 -8.54 4.33 13.19
N PHE A 106 -7.56 3.42 13.16
CA PHE A 106 -6.38 3.54 12.31
C PHE A 106 -6.13 2.24 11.56
N VAL A 107 -5.76 2.36 10.29
CA VAL A 107 -5.40 1.23 9.43
C VAL A 107 -4.02 1.45 8.85
N SER A 108 -3.23 0.39 8.66
CA SER A 108 -1.90 0.48 8.06
C SER A 108 -1.89 -0.25 6.72
N PRO A 109 -2.26 0.41 5.61
CA PRO A 109 -2.03 -0.15 4.29
C PRO A 109 -0.54 -0.41 4.07
N ASP A 110 -0.22 -1.43 3.29
CA ASP A 110 1.17 -1.71 2.94
C ASP A 110 1.84 -0.49 2.29
N TYR A 111 1.16 0.23 1.41
CA TYR A 111 1.69 1.47 0.81
C TYR A 111 0.70 2.61 0.83
N VAL A 112 1.20 3.82 1.02
CA VAL A 112 0.39 5.04 1.00
C VAL A 112 1.15 6.14 0.25
N VAL A 113 0.39 6.98 -0.45
CA VAL A 113 0.89 8.26 -0.97
C VAL A 113 0.18 9.37 -0.21
N VAL A 114 0.95 10.22 0.46
CA VAL A 114 0.43 11.26 1.35
C VAL A 114 1.03 12.62 1.02
N ASN A 115 0.42 13.69 1.54
CA ASN A 115 1.02 15.02 1.48
C ASN A 115 2.36 15.07 2.24
N PRO A 116 3.36 15.83 1.77
CA PRO A 116 4.65 15.91 2.44
C PRO A 116 4.53 16.48 3.86
N GLY A 117 5.28 15.90 4.80
CA GLY A 117 5.29 16.35 6.19
C GLY A 117 3.97 16.18 6.95
N SER A 118 3.02 15.38 6.44
CA SER A 118 1.70 15.18 7.07
C SER A 118 1.68 14.09 8.15
N VAL A 119 2.84 13.58 8.56
CA VAL A 119 2.93 12.57 9.63
C VAL A 119 2.78 13.27 10.96
N GLU A 120 1.79 12.86 11.73
CA GLU A 120 1.47 13.34 13.06
C GLU A 120 1.79 12.25 14.08
N SER A 121 2.08 12.67 15.31
CA SER A 121 2.35 11.76 16.43
C SER A 121 1.39 12.07 17.57
N LEU A 122 0.65 11.06 18.03
CA LEU A 122 -0.20 11.15 19.21
C LEU A 122 0.47 10.44 20.37
N ARG A 123 0.45 11.05 21.56
CA ARG A 123 0.81 10.36 22.81
C ARG A 123 -0.41 10.29 23.69
N ASP A 124 -1.10 9.16 23.65
CA ASP A 124 -2.38 8.96 24.33
C ASP A 124 -2.33 7.64 25.13
N PRO A 125 -2.75 7.65 26.41
CA PRO A 125 -2.78 6.45 27.25
C PRO A 125 -3.52 5.25 26.65
N HIS A 126 -4.51 5.48 25.78
CA HIS A 126 -5.24 4.42 25.10
C HIS A 126 -4.38 3.64 24.10
N TYR A 127 -3.35 4.29 23.52
CA TYR A 127 -2.44 3.66 22.56
C TYR A 127 -1.09 3.38 23.21
N TYR A 128 -0.69 2.10 23.25
CA TYR A 128 0.56 1.65 23.89
C TYR A 128 0.75 2.15 25.33
N ASN A 129 -0.33 2.33 26.09
CA ASN A 129 -0.31 2.88 27.45
C ASN A 129 0.37 4.27 27.55
N GLY A 130 0.36 5.06 26.47
CA GLY A 130 1.03 6.37 26.40
C GLY A 130 2.57 6.31 26.42
N LYS A 131 3.14 5.11 26.34
CA LYS A 131 4.60 4.90 26.46
C LYS A 131 5.35 5.22 25.18
N VAL A 132 4.68 5.11 24.04
CA VAL A 132 5.27 5.26 22.71
C VAL A 132 4.40 6.21 21.89
N ASP A 133 5.05 7.08 21.13
CA ASP A 133 4.37 7.93 20.15
C ASP A 133 3.65 7.05 19.12
N TYR A 134 2.39 7.37 18.89
CA TYR A 134 1.53 6.73 17.90
C TYR A 134 1.54 7.57 16.63
N ASP A 135 2.40 7.19 15.68
CA ASP A 135 2.56 7.92 14.42
C ASP A 135 1.48 7.53 13.40
N TYR A 136 0.83 8.53 12.79
CA TYR A 136 -0.24 8.36 11.81
C TYR A 136 -0.34 9.54 10.83
N VAL A 137 -1.20 9.42 9.82
CA VAL A 137 -1.60 10.51 8.91
C VAL A 137 -3.12 10.59 8.87
N SER A 138 -3.69 11.79 8.97
CA SER A 138 -5.13 11.99 8.77
C SER A 138 -5.57 11.60 7.35
N ALA A 139 -6.77 11.01 7.20
CA ALA A 139 -7.34 10.64 5.90
C ALA A 139 -7.36 11.80 4.89
N ALA A 140 -7.51 13.05 5.35
CA ALA A 140 -7.51 14.23 4.49
C ALA A 140 -6.18 14.45 3.73
N ASN A 141 -5.09 13.90 4.25
CA ASN A 141 -3.76 13.98 3.63
C ASN A 141 -3.43 12.78 2.73
N LEU A 142 -4.29 11.75 2.71
CA LEU A 142 -4.12 10.57 1.86
C LEU A 142 -4.47 10.87 0.40
N GLN A 143 -3.56 10.58 -0.53
CA GLN A 143 -3.80 10.67 -1.97
C GLN A 143 -4.24 9.34 -2.57
N THR A 144 -3.63 8.24 -2.15
CA THR A 144 -3.99 6.88 -2.53
C THR A 144 -3.28 5.88 -1.62
N PHE A 145 -3.68 4.61 -1.68
CA PHE A 145 -3.05 3.52 -0.95
C PHE A 145 -3.03 2.22 -1.75
N ALA A 146 -2.24 1.26 -1.30
CA ALA A 146 -2.24 -0.08 -1.83
C ALA A 146 -1.98 -1.12 -0.74
N GLU A 147 -2.53 -2.31 -0.96
CA GLU A 147 -2.41 -3.48 -0.09
C GLU A 147 -1.82 -4.64 -0.89
N THR A 148 -1.00 -5.47 -0.25
CA THR A 148 -0.26 -6.56 -0.87
C THR A 148 -0.54 -7.88 -0.16
N LYS A 149 -0.73 -8.93 -0.95
CA LYS A 149 -1.08 -10.27 -0.46
C LYS A 149 -0.34 -11.34 -1.25
N HIS A 150 0.56 -12.06 -0.57
CA HIS A 150 1.36 -13.13 -1.19
C HIS A 150 0.67 -14.50 -1.06
N TYR A 151 -0.40 -14.74 -1.83
CA TYR A 151 -1.05 -16.05 -1.95
C TYR A 151 -2.01 -16.07 -3.16
N LEU A 152 -2.72 -17.20 -3.36
CA LEU A 152 -3.76 -17.32 -4.39
C LEU A 152 -4.99 -16.45 -4.03
N PRO A 153 -5.55 -15.67 -4.96
CA PRO A 153 -6.72 -14.85 -4.65
C PRO A 153 -7.92 -15.73 -4.26
N SER A 154 -8.67 -15.30 -3.24
CA SER A 154 -10.05 -15.73 -3.05
C SER A 154 -11.01 -14.60 -3.44
N PRO A 155 -12.25 -14.90 -3.86
CA PRO A 155 -13.27 -13.89 -4.10
C PRO A 155 -13.47 -12.94 -2.91
N GLU A 156 -13.52 -13.48 -1.70
CA GLU A 156 -13.76 -12.75 -0.45
C GLU A 156 -12.63 -11.77 -0.18
N LEU A 157 -11.37 -12.15 -0.41
CA LEU A 157 -10.24 -11.23 -0.28
C LEU A 157 -10.41 -10.00 -1.16
N ILE A 158 -10.72 -10.23 -2.43
CA ILE A 158 -10.85 -9.15 -3.42
C ILE A 158 -12.04 -8.24 -3.05
N LEU A 159 -13.15 -8.81 -2.58
CA LEU A 159 -14.32 -8.07 -2.12
C LEU A 159 -14.05 -7.30 -0.83
N ASN A 160 -13.32 -7.88 0.12
CA ASN A 160 -13.00 -7.26 1.42
C ASN A 160 -12.11 -6.02 1.27
N PHE A 161 -11.31 -5.93 0.20
CA PHE A 161 -10.52 -4.73 -0.09
C PHE A 161 -11.41 -3.47 -0.25
N VAL A 162 -12.66 -3.63 -0.67
CA VAL A 162 -13.63 -2.52 -0.72
C VAL A 162 -13.89 -1.93 0.67
N GLY A 163 -13.80 -2.73 1.73
CA GLY A 163 -13.91 -2.25 3.11
C GLY A 163 -12.83 -1.23 3.45
N LEU A 164 -11.58 -1.49 3.04
CA LEU A 164 -10.47 -0.54 3.21
C LEU A 164 -10.69 0.75 2.40
N VAL A 165 -11.23 0.62 1.18
CA VAL A 165 -11.54 1.77 0.34
C VAL A 165 -12.64 2.62 0.97
N ASN A 166 -13.68 1.99 1.51
CA ASN A 166 -14.72 2.68 2.23
C ASN A 166 -14.16 3.40 3.46
N GLU A 167 -13.29 2.74 4.22
CA GLU A 167 -12.71 3.30 5.45
C GLU A 167 -11.81 4.51 5.21
N LEU A 168 -10.95 4.43 4.18
CA LEU A 168 -9.90 5.43 3.94
C LEU A 168 -10.27 6.46 2.87
N MET A 169 -11.13 6.10 1.92
CA MET A 169 -11.49 6.94 0.76
C MET A 169 -12.98 6.81 0.39
N PRO A 170 -13.92 7.09 1.33
CA PRO A 170 -15.36 6.87 1.11
C PRO A 170 -15.95 7.66 -0.07
N SER A 171 -15.32 8.76 -0.47
CA SER A 171 -15.73 9.53 -1.66
C SER A 171 -15.68 8.73 -2.97
N LEU A 172 -14.86 7.67 -3.04
CA LEU A 172 -14.84 6.75 -4.18
C LEU A 172 -16.07 5.83 -4.21
N MET A 173 -16.70 5.58 -3.07
CA MET A 173 -17.89 4.72 -2.95
C MET A 173 -19.14 5.40 -3.53
N VAL A 174 -19.20 6.73 -3.45
CA VAL A 174 -20.34 7.54 -3.90
C VAL A 174 -20.04 8.34 -5.18
N GLY A 175 -18.88 8.12 -5.80
CA GLY A 175 -18.52 8.73 -7.09
C GLY A 175 -18.17 10.22 -7.01
N THR A 176 -17.90 10.76 -5.82
CA THR A 176 -17.63 12.19 -5.57
C THR A 176 -16.15 12.49 -5.32
N ALA A 177 -15.25 11.54 -5.58
CA ALA A 177 -13.82 11.68 -5.30
C ALA A 177 -13.25 13.00 -5.85
N ALA A 178 -12.52 13.69 -4.97
CA ALA A 178 -11.97 15.00 -5.26
C ALA A 178 -11.08 14.96 -6.50
N LYS A 179 -11.24 15.98 -7.33
CA LYS A 179 -10.48 16.17 -8.58
C LYS A 179 -9.13 16.85 -8.30
N SER A 180 -8.34 16.34 -7.36
CA SER A 180 -7.01 16.88 -7.05
C SER A 180 -5.99 16.53 -8.14
N THR A 181 -5.12 17.48 -8.50
CA THR A 181 -3.94 17.22 -9.35
C THR A 181 -2.77 16.83 -8.47
N PRO A 182 -1.95 15.80 -8.81
CA PRO A 182 -1.91 14.93 -9.99
C PRO A 182 -2.99 13.85 -10.11
N LYS A 183 -3.01 13.16 -11.26
CA LYS A 183 -3.47 11.76 -11.28
C LYS A 183 -2.52 10.83 -10.52
N HIS A 184 -3.06 10.15 -9.52
CA HIS A 184 -2.42 9.04 -8.82
C HIS A 184 -2.99 7.70 -9.30
N LEU A 185 -2.28 6.60 -9.03
CA LEU A 185 -2.87 5.26 -9.15
C LEU A 185 -4.07 5.17 -8.19
N GLY A 186 -5.21 4.63 -8.65
CA GLY A 186 -6.35 4.36 -7.75
C GLY A 186 -5.97 3.35 -6.66
N PRO A 187 -6.76 3.25 -5.56
CA PRO A 187 -6.49 2.27 -4.52
C PRO A 187 -6.29 0.89 -5.11
N SER A 188 -5.21 0.21 -4.72
CA SER A 188 -4.75 -0.98 -5.43
C SER A 188 -4.56 -2.19 -4.51
N LEU A 189 -5.02 -3.35 -4.95
CA LEU A 189 -4.73 -4.63 -4.33
C LEU A 189 -3.74 -5.43 -5.20
N PHE A 190 -2.59 -5.77 -4.63
CA PHE A 190 -1.51 -6.51 -5.27
C PHE A 190 -1.49 -7.96 -4.80
N ILE A 191 -1.74 -8.91 -5.70
CA ILE A 191 -1.80 -10.33 -5.38
C ILE A 191 -0.75 -11.10 -6.18
N SER A 192 0.05 -11.91 -5.49
CA SER A 192 1.12 -12.69 -6.14
C SER A 192 0.55 -13.81 -7.02
N GLY A 193 -0.49 -14.49 -6.54
CA GLY A 193 -1.14 -15.62 -7.19
C GLY A 193 -2.04 -15.21 -8.35
N SER A 194 -2.12 -16.08 -9.36
CA SER A 194 -2.98 -15.87 -10.54
C SER A 194 -4.44 -16.17 -10.21
N GLY A 195 -5.35 -15.39 -10.78
CA GLY A 195 -6.79 -15.65 -10.72
C GLY A 195 -7.28 -16.49 -11.89
N ASN A 196 -8.55 -16.88 -11.81
CA ASN A 196 -9.31 -17.48 -12.90
C ASN A 196 -10.33 -16.48 -13.48
N THR A 197 -11.15 -16.92 -14.43
CA THR A 197 -12.18 -16.09 -15.08
C THR A 197 -13.15 -15.42 -14.10
N HIS A 198 -13.49 -16.07 -12.99
CA HIS A 198 -14.38 -15.49 -11.99
C HIS A 198 -13.71 -14.31 -11.26
N HIS A 199 -12.43 -14.45 -10.89
CA HIS A 199 -11.65 -13.38 -10.27
C HIS A 199 -11.53 -12.15 -11.18
N GLU A 200 -11.33 -12.35 -12.49
CA GLU A 200 -11.31 -11.24 -13.46
C GLU A 200 -12.67 -10.54 -13.55
N LYS A 201 -13.79 -11.28 -13.51
CA LYS A 201 -15.14 -10.66 -13.47
C LYS A 201 -15.34 -9.82 -12.21
N ILE A 202 -14.89 -10.29 -11.04
CA ILE A 202 -14.96 -9.53 -9.78
C ILE A 202 -14.12 -8.26 -9.90
N LYS A 203 -12.86 -8.38 -10.30
CA LYS A 203 -11.95 -7.24 -10.52
C LYS A 203 -12.56 -6.18 -11.41
N LEU A 204 -13.10 -6.56 -12.57
CA LEU A 204 -13.71 -5.62 -13.51
C LEU A 204 -14.97 -4.95 -12.92
N SER A 205 -15.79 -5.71 -12.19
CA SER A 205 -16.97 -5.19 -11.50
C SER A 205 -16.61 -4.16 -10.43
N LEU A 206 -15.58 -4.42 -9.62
CA LEU A 206 -15.12 -3.51 -8.58
C LEU A 206 -14.43 -2.27 -9.15
N ALA A 207 -13.57 -2.43 -10.15
CA ALA A 207 -12.89 -1.32 -10.81
C ALA A 207 -13.89 -0.29 -11.37
N ARG A 208 -14.99 -0.76 -11.98
CA ARG A 208 -16.06 0.10 -12.52
C ARG A 208 -16.81 0.87 -11.44
N ARG A 209 -17.06 0.25 -10.28
CA ARG A 209 -17.87 0.83 -9.20
C ARG A 209 -17.08 1.76 -8.29
N TYR A 210 -15.85 1.38 -7.95
CA TYR A 210 -15.09 1.99 -6.85
C TYR A 210 -13.77 2.63 -7.28
N ARG A 211 -13.49 2.66 -8.59
CA ARG A 211 -12.25 3.20 -9.17
C ARG A 211 -10.97 2.62 -8.53
N ILE A 212 -10.98 1.32 -8.26
CA ILE A 212 -9.85 0.58 -7.70
C ILE A 212 -9.15 -0.27 -8.74
N ASN A 213 -7.92 -0.65 -8.45
CA ASN A 213 -7.18 -1.65 -9.21
C ASN A 213 -7.04 -2.95 -8.41
N VAL A 214 -7.16 -4.08 -9.10
CA VAL A 214 -6.80 -5.39 -8.55
C VAL A 214 -5.82 -6.04 -9.52
N PHE A 215 -4.62 -6.33 -9.05
CA PHE A 215 -3.56 -6.93 -9.84
C PHE A 215 -3.37 -8.38 -9.40
N LEU A 216 -3.63 -9.30 -10.33
CA LEU A 216 -3.51 -10.74 -10.10
C LEU A 216 -2.26 -11.28 -10.80
N GLY A 217 -1.66 -12.31 -10.22
CA GLY A 217 -0.53 -13.01 -10.84
C GLY A 217 0.73 -12.17 -10.94
N LEU A 218 0.95 -11.22 -10.01
CA LEU A 218 2.10 -10.31 -10.09
C LEU A 218 3.45 -11.04 -10.04
N PHE A 219 3.52 -12.24 -9.46
CA PHE A 219 4.75 -13.02 -9.48
C PHE A 219 5.15 -13.42 -10.91
N ALA A 220 4.17 -13.81 -11.73
CA ALA A 220 4.35 -14.22 -13.12
C ALA A 220 4.33 -13.02 -14.09
N ARG A 221 3.61 -11.94 -13.75
CA ARG A 221 3.36 -10.79 -14.62
C ARG A 221 3.65 -9.49 -13.86
N ARG A 222 4.92 -9.26 -13.55
CA ARG A 222 5.39 -8.13 -12.73
C ARG A 222 5.14 -6.75 -13.35
N SER A 223 5.23 -6.66 -14.68
CA SER A 223 5.13 -5.37 -15.40
C SER A 223 3.73 -4.76 -15.42
N GLN A 224 2.71 -5.41 -14.85
CA GLN A 224 1.33 -4.91 -14.87
C GLN A 224 1.20 -3.53 -14.21
N ILE A 225 1.98 -3.25 -13.17
CA ILE A 225 1.89 -2.00 -12.40
C ILE A 225 2.55 -0.84 -13.15
N TYR A 226 3.75 -1.02 -13.70
CA TYR A 226 4.57 0.08 -14.23
C TYR A 226 4.68 0.15 -15.74
N SER A 227 4.33 -0.90 -16.49
CA SER A 227 4.52 -0.93 -17.95
C SER A 227 3.83 0.25 -18.64
N ILE A 228 4.60 1.01 -19.42
CA ILE A 228 4.10 2.14 -20.23
C ILE A 228 2.92 1.70 -21.12
N ARG A 229 3.01 0.48 -21.68
CA ARG A 229 1.94 -0.07 -22.54
C ARG A 229 0.63 -0.32 -21.77
N ASN A 230 0.71 -0.60 -20.47
CA ASN A 230 -0.47 -0.87 -19.65
C ASN A 230 -1.05 0.38 -18.99
N GLN A 231 -0.38 1.53 -19.08
CA GLN A 231 -0.77 2.77 -18.40
C GLN A 231 -2.19 3.25 -18.73
N GLY A 232 -2.69 2.97 -19.93
CA GLY A 232 -4.06 3.30 -20.34
C GLY A 232 -5.14 2.45 -19.66
N ASN A 233 -4.79 1.25 -19.20
CA ASN A 233 -5.73 0.31 -18.58
C ASN A 233 -5.77 0.43 -17.06
N LEU A 234 -4.85 1.20 -16.46
CA LEU A 234 -4.79 1.41 -15.02
C LEU A 234 -5.81 2.44 -14.58
N ILE A 235 -6.57 2.11 -13.54
CA ILE A 235 -7.47 3.07 -12.93
C ILE A 235 -6.65 4.10 -12.16
N LYS A 236 -6.95 5.37 -12.45
CA LYS A 236 -6.30 6.54 -11.85
C LYS A 236 -7.36 7.41 -11.16
N ILE A 237 -6.97 8.04 -10.07
CA ILE A 237 -7.78 9.01 -9.33
C ILE A 237 -7.10 10.37 -9.33
N GLY A 238 -7.86 11.45 -9.16
CA GLY A 238 -7.37 12.82 -9.35
C GLY A 238 -7.50 13.33 -10.79
N THR A 239 -6.84 14.44 -11.08
CA THR A 239 -6.93 15.19 -12.34
C THR A 239 -5.56 15.54 -12.91
N ARG A 240 -5.57 15.80 -14.24
CA ARG A 240 -4.42 15.99 -15.12
C ARG A 240 -3.60 14.72 -15.30
#